data_AF-A3W2C9-F1
#
_entry.id   AF-A3W2C9-F1
#
_cell.length_a   1.000
_cell.length_b   1.000
_cell.length_c   1.000
_cell.angle_alpha   90.00
_cell.angle_beta   90.00
_cell.angle_gamma   90.00
#
_symmetry.space_group_name_H-M   'P 1'
#
loop_
_entity.id
_entity.type
_entity.pdbx_description
1 polymer ?
#
loop_
_entity_poly.entity_id
_entity_poly.type
_entity_poly.pdbx_seq_one_letter_code
_entity_poly.pdbx_strand_id
1 'polypeptide(L)'
;MLRAHPDTDLERIAPLSTAPVAAALDYNTLTRGQSLPAAGDHRMNQSITVERQGKTLRLALEVAVIGPDGNGVRRRIERQAAVPRGGVAGLVAGQSRSSAEAGLTAGVLQEVRAMLDGLACQPAEARLALGSDGLSVPLGRRHGLTRASLAFVDDPNDGFGLLEVVALDNSRTTLRPLDPSRALASFNGLRVYFVEAGL
;
A
#
# COMPACT_ATOMS: atom_id res chain seq x y z
N MET A 1 -13.17 -0.50 5.12
CA MET A 1 -12.71 0.01 3.81
C MET A 1 -11.64 -0.91 3.25
N LEU A 2 -10.41 -0.87 3.77
CA LEU A 2 -9.30 -1.75 3.34
C LEU A 2 -9.62 -3.25 3.46
N ARG A 3 -10.11 -3.71 4.62
CA ARG A 3 -10.52 -5.13 4.84
C ARG A 3 -11.61 -5.66 3.89
N ALA A 4 -12.29 -4.78 3.17
CA ALA A 4 -13.40 -5.15 2.28
C ALA A 4 -12.99 -5.10 0.80
N HIS A 5 -11.73 -4.80 0.49
CA HIS A 5 -11.19 -4.86 -0.87
C HIS A 5 -10.67 -6.28 -1.13
N PRO A 6 -11.02 -6.92 -2.27
CA PRO A 6 -10.60 -8.30 -2.55
C PRO A 6 -9.08 -8.45 -2.61
N ASP A 7 -8.38 -7.45 -3.16
CA ASP A 7 -6.91 -7.46 -3.32
C ASP A 7 -6.15 -6.80 -2.16
N THR A 8 -6.74 -6.75 -0.97
CA THR A 8 -6.08 -6.18 0.22
C THR A 8 -6.23 -7.08 1.42
N ASP A 9 -5.10 -7.46 2.01
CA ASP A 9 -5.05 -8.07 3.34
C ASP A 9 -4.58 -7.02 4.36
N LEU A 10 -5.41 -6.73 5.36
CA LEU A 10 -5.08 -5.77 6.41
C LEU A 10 -4.50 -6.49 7.62
N GLU A 11 -3.18 -6.50 7.72
CA GLU A 11 -2.47 -7.14 8.82
C GLU A 11 -2.59 -6.36 10.13
N ARG A 12 -2.28 -5.05 10.11
CA ARG A 12 -2.25 -4.23 11.32
C ARG A 12 -2.64 -2.78 11.05
N ILE A 13 -3.25 -2.15 12.05
CA ILE A 13 -3.48 -0.71 12.12
C ILE A 13 -2.62 -0.17 13.25
N ALA A 14 -1.84 0.87 12.98
CA ALA A 14 -1.15 1.63 14.01
C ALA A 14 -1.46 3.12 13.91
N PRO A 15 -1.46 3.82 15.06
CA PRO A 15 -1.47 5.27 15.03
C PRO A 15 -0.19 5.78 14.36
N LEU A 16 -0.31 6.86 13.59
CA LEU A 16 0.84 7.64 13.15
C LEU A 16 1.53 8.17 14.42
N SER A 17 2.79 7.82 14.66
CA SER A 17 3.56 8.45 15.74
C SER A 17 3.87 9.89 15.31
N THR A 18 3.22 10.85 15.97
CA THR A 18 3.35 12.29 15.70
C THR A 18 4.39 12.96 16.59
N ALA A 19 5.10 12.21 17.43
CA ALA A 19 6.04 12.76 18.40
C ALA A 19 7.47 12.72 17.83
N PRO A 20 8.29 13.78 17.99
CA PRO A 20 9.74 13.75 17.74
C PRO A 20 10.50 12.92 18.81
N VAL A 21 9.76 12.13 19.59
CA VAL A 21 10.26 11.35 20.71
C VAL A 21 10.74 10.01 20.17
N ALA A 22 11.96 9.62 20.54
CA ALA A 22 12.51 8.33 20.16
C ALA A 22 11.52 7.20 20.53
N ALA A 23 11.39 6.20 19.66
CA ALA A 23 10.51 5.04 19.82
C ALA A 23 10.51 4.44 21.23
N ALA A 24 11.69 4.37 21.87
CA ALA A 24 11.88 3.84 23.21
C ALA A 24 11.22 4.66 24.34
N LEU A 25 10.74 5.88 24.04
CA LEU A 25 10.16 6.83 25.00
C LEU A 25 8.73 7.24 24.63
N ASP A 26 8.21 6.78 23.49
CA ASP A 26 6.83 7.04 23.08
C ASP A 26 5.88 6.09 23.82
N TYR A 27 5.06 6.63 24.72
CA TYR A 27 4.09 5.85 25.51
C TYR A 27 3.16 5.00 24.64
N ASN A 28 2.74 5.48 23.47
CA ASN A 28 1.90 4.69 22.56
C ASN A 28 2.69 3.52 21.97
N THR A 29 3.95 3.76 21.61
CA THR A 29 4.86 2.70 21.15
C THR A 29 5.10 1.65 22.24
N LEU A 30 5.32 2.07 23.48
CA LEU A 30 5.61 1.15 24.60
C LEU A 30 4.40 0.33 25.03
N THR A 31 3.19 0.90 24.98
CA THR A 31 1.97 0.24 25.47
C THR A 31 1.20 -0.52 24.39
N ARG A 32 1.27 -0.09 23.14
CA ARG A 32 0.55 -0.71 22.01
C ARG A 32 1.48 -1.41 21.02
N GLY A 33 2.79 -1.27 21.19
CA GLY A 33 3.79 -1.74 20.25
C GLY A 33 3.91 -0.83 19.02
N GLN A 34 5.03 -0.97 18.31
CA GLN A 34 5.17 -0.43 16.97
C GLN A 34 4.57 -1.39 15.94
N SER A 35 3.86 -0.85 14.96
CA SER A 35 3.56 -1.56 13.72
C SER A 35 4.65 -1.25 12.71
N LEU A 36 5.66 -2.11 12.67
CA LEU A 36 6.54 -2.17 11.51
C LEU A 36 5.85 -3.07 10.47
N PRO A 37 5.72 -2.65 9.22
CA PRO A 37 5.26 -3.56 8.16
C PRO A 37 6.22 -4.75 8.09
N ALA A 38 5.72 -5.94 7.77
CA ALA A 38 6.62 -7.03 7.43
C ALA A 38 7.34 -6.68 6.12
N ALA A 39 8.48 -7.32 5.88
CA ALA A 39 9.20 -7.12 4.63
C ALA A 39 8.30 -7.52 3.45
N GLY A 40 8.27 -6.68 2.40
CA GLY A 40 7.41 -6.85 1.23
C GLY A 40 6.05 -6.15 1.31
N ASP A 41 5.59 -5.77 2.51
CA ASP A 41 4.28 -5.17 2.68
C ASP A 41 4.24 -3.68 2.30
N HIS A 42 3.07 -3.24 1.85
CA HIS A 42 2.75 -1.84 1.66
C HIS A 42 2.26 -1.21 2.96
N ARG A 43 2.56 0.08 3.15
CA ARG A 43 2.02 0.91 4.23
C ARG A 43 1.01 1.89 3.67
N MET A 44 -0.17 1.95 4.27
CA MET A 44 -1.15 3.01 3.99
C MET A 44 -1.18 4.04 5.12
N ASN A 45 -1.00 5.31 4.76
CA ASN A 45 -1.20 6.47 5.62
C ASN A 45 -2.44 7.23 5.15
N GLN A 46 -3.23 7.73 6.09
CA GLN A 46 -4.40 8.55 5.78
C GLN A 46 -4.50 9.73 6.76
N SER A 47 -4.87 10.90 6.24
CA SER A 47 -5.23 12.07 7.04
C SER A 47 -6.58 12.59 6.56
N ILE A 48 -7.48 12.91 7.51
CA ILE A 48 -8.79 13.47 7.21
C ILE A 48 -8.90 14.78 7.96
N THR A 49 -9.16 15.85 7.22
CA THR A 49 -9.46 17.17 7.77
C THR A 49 -10.87 17.56 7.36
N VAL A 50 -11.67 18.03 8.32
CA VAL A 50 -12.97 18.64 8.05
C VAL A 50 -12.96 20.03 8.65
N GLU A 51 -13.16 21.03 7.80
CA GLU A 51 -13.13 22.44 8.19
C GLU A 51 -14.36 23.18 7.67
N ARG A 52 -14.75 24.24 8.38
CA ARG A 52 -15.84 25.11 7.96
C ARG A 52 -15.27 26.31 7.22
N GLN A 53 -15.71 26.52 5.98
CA GLN A 53 -15.41 27.70 5.18
C GLN A 53 -16.71 28.48 4.94
N GLY A 54 -17.02 29.42 5.85
CA GLY A 54 -18.26 30.20 5.79
C GLY A 54 -19.53 29.34 5.89
N LYS A 55 -20.24 29.17 4.78
CA LYS A 55 -21.49 28.38 4.70
C LYS A 55 -21.28 26.95 4.20
N THR A 56 -20.04 26.54 3.93
CA THR A 56 -19.70 25.18 3.53
C THR A 56 -18.82 24.49 4.56
N LEU A 57 -18.95 23.17 4.62
CA LEU A 57 -17.97 22.27 5.20
C LEU A 57 -17.11 21.74 4.06
N ARG A 58 -15.80 21.70 4.25
CA ARG A 58 -14.84 21.11 3.32
C ARG A 58 -14.17 19.92 4.02
N LEU A 59 -14.27 18.76 3.40
CA LEU A 59 -13.50 17.58 3.75
C LEU A 59 -12.31 17.48 2.80
N ALA A 60 -11.13 17.26 3.35
CA ALA A 60 -9.93 16.87 2.62
C ALA A 60 -9.40 15.56 3.21
N LEU A 61 -9.43 14.50 2.42
CA LEU A 61 -8.84 13.21 2.72
C LEU A 61 -7.56 13.07 1.91
N GLU A 62 -6.41 12.92 2.57
CA GLU A 62 -5.16 12.54 1.91
C GLU A 62 -4.88 11.08 2.22
N VAL A 63 -4.65 10.29 1.18
CA VAL A 63 -4.29 8.87 1.27
C VAL A 63 -2.96 8.68 0.57
N ALA A 64 -2.04 7.97 1.21
CA ALA A 64 -0.80 7.52 0.60
C ALA A 64 -0.62 6.02 0.86
N VAL A 65 -0.35 5.26 -0.19
CA VAL A 65 0.07 3.85 -0.08
C VAL A 65 1.50 3.78 -0.59
N ILE A 66 2.41 3.27 0.24
CA ILE A 66 3.86 3.26 -0.01
C ILE A 66 4.35 1.81 0.11
N GLY A 67 5.00 1.31 -0.94
CA GLY A 67 5.59 -0.02 -1.00
C GLY A 67 6.96 -0.11 -0.31
N PRO A 68 7.55 -1.32 -0.26
CA PRO A 68 8.81 -1.58 0.44
C PRO A 68 10.03 -0.89 -0.20
N ASP A 69 9.96 -0.51 -1.47
CA ASP A 69 11.01 0.22 -2.19
C ASP A 69 10.90 1.75 -2.03
N GLY A 70 9.87 2.23 -1.32
CA GLY A 70 9.57 3.65 -1.11
C GLY A 70 8.70 4.27 -2.20
N ASN A 71 8.43 3.55 -3.29
CA ASN A 71 7.49 4.00 -4.31
C ASN A 71 6.05 3.81 -3.85
N GLY A 72 5.12 4.50 -4.49
CA GLY A 72 3.72 4.41 -4.11
C GLY A 72 2.85 5.45 -4.76
N VAL A 73 1.59 5.48 -4.34
CA VAL A 73 0.57 6.40 -4.85
C VAL A 73 0.05 7.27 -3.72
N ARG A 74 -0.14 8.56 -4.03
CA ARG A 74 -0.78 9.53 -3.14
C ARG A 74 -2.00 10.10 -3.85
N ARG A 75 -3.12 10.20 -3.13
CA ARG A 75 -4.36 10.82 -3.59
C ARG A 75 -4.88 11.80 -2.56
N ARG A 76 -5.41 12.91 -3.06
CA ARG A 76 -6.13 13.90 -2.25
C ARG A 76 -7.56 13.98 -2.78
N ILE A 77 -8.50 13.68 -1.90
CA ILE A 77 -9.92 13.61 -2.19
C ILE A 77 -10.58 14.75 -1.42
N GLU A 78 -11.19 15.69 -2.14
CA GLU A 78 -11.89 16.81 -1.54
C GLU A 78 -13.38 16.72 -1.77
N ARG A 79 -14.15 17.09 -0.74
CA ARG A 79 -15.61 17.17 -0.78
C ARG A 79 -16.11 18.41 -0.08
N GLN A 80 -17.27 18.88 -0.51
CA GLN A 80 -17.92 20.02 0.12
C GLN A 80 -19.39 19.71 0.34
N ALA A 81 -19.92 20.22 1.44
CA ALA A 81 -21.34 20.19 1.74
C ALA A 81 -21.77 21.51 2.38
N ALA A 82 -23.05 21.85 2.28
CA ALA A 82 -23.58 22.98 3.04
C ALA A 82 -23.45 22.72 4.55
N VAL A 83 -23.15 23.77 5.32
CA VAL A 83 -23.18 23.69 6.79
C VAL A 83 -24.61 23.36 7.23
N PRO A 84 -24.83 22.29 8.01
CA PRO A 84 -26.16 21.90 8.40
C PRO A 84 -26.81 22.95 9.29
N ARG A 85 -28.12 23.14 9.12
CA ARG A 85 -28.96 24.01 9.95
C ARG A 85 -29.85 23.16 10.84
N GLY A 86 -30.10 23.62 12.06
CA GLY A 86 -30.97 22.94 13.02
C GLY A 86 -32.46 23.12 12.70
N GLY A 87 -33.29 22.24 13.27
CA GLY A 87 -34.75 22.34 13.25
C GLY A 87 -35.40 22.06 11.89
N VAL A 88 -36.71 22.34 11.81
CA VAL A 88 -37.54 22.11 10.61
C VAL A 88 -37.04 22.88 9.38
N ALA A 89 -36.50 24.09 9.57
CA ALA A 89 -35.94 24.88 8.48
C ALA A 89 -34.75 24.18 7.80
N GLY A 90 -33.90 23.50 8.58
CA GLY A 90 -32.80 22.70 8.03
C GLY A 90 -33.28 21.46 7.26
N LEU A 91 -34.33 20.79 7.74
CA LEU A 91 -34.93 19.64 7.06
C LEU A 91 -35.60 20.05 5.74
N VAL A 92 -36.40 21.11 5.74
CA VAL A 92 -37.08 21.63 4.54
C VAL A 92 -36.07 22.14 3.51
N ALA A 93 -34.98 22.78 3.96
CA ALA A 93 -33.93 23.26 3.06
C ALA A 93 -32.95 22.16 2.60
N GLY A 94 -33.13 20.90 3.01
CA GLY A 94 -32.20 19.80 2.70
C GLY A 94 -30.81 19.94 3.35
N GLN A 95 -30.68 20.81 4.35
CA GLN A 95 -29.44 21.14 5.07
C GLN A 95 -29.41 20.45 6.44
N SER A 96 -29.77 19.17 6.50
CA SER A 96 -29.63 18.37 7.71
C SER A 96 -28.18 17.91 7.90
N ARG A 97 -27.85 17.47 9.13
CA ARG A 97 -26.56 16.83 9.42
C ARG A 97 -26.32 15.60 8.54
N SER A 98 -27.34 14.77 8.34
CA SER A 98 -27.25 13.58 7.48
C SER A 98 -26.97 13.92 6.02
N SER A 99 -27.58 14.98 5.49
CA SER A 99 -27.31 15.48 4.13
C SER A 99 -25.88 15.99 4.00
N ALA A 100 -25.38 16.73 5.01
CA ALA A 100 -24.00 17.18 5.04
C ALA A 100 -22.99 16.01 5.09
N GLU A 101 -23.24 15.02 5.96
CA GLU A 101 -22.41 13.80 6.04
C GLU A 101 -22.42 13.01 4.73
N ALA A 102 -23.59 12.84 4.10
CA ALA A 102 -23.71 12.21 2.80
C ALA A 102 -22.93 12.97 1.72
N GLY A 103 -23.04 14.30 1.66
CA GLY A 103 -22.29 15.13 0.71
C GLY A 103 -20.77 15.07 0.92
N LEU A 104 -20.31 15.05 2.16
CA LEU A 104 -18.88 14.95 2.48
C LEU A 104 -18.28 13.56 2.21
N THR A 105 -19.09 12.50 2.26
CA THR A 105 -18.63 11.11 2.09
C THR A 105 -18.96 10.52 0.72
N ALA A 106 -19.78 11.19 -0.08
CA ALA A 106 -20.19 10.74 -1.41
C ALA A 106 -18.97 10.46 -2.30
N GLY A 107 -18.88 9.26 -2.86
CA GLY A 107 -17.81 8.91 -3.81
C GLY A 107 -16.44 8.64 -3.17
N VAL A 108 -16.21 9.03 -1.92
CA VAL A 108 -14.88 8.94 -1.28
C VAL A 108 -14.37 7.50 -1.26
N LEU A 109 -15.26 6.56 -0.98
CA LEU A 109 -14.91 5.14 -0.90
C LEU A 109 -14.66 4.54 -2.28
N GLN A 110 -15.44 4.94 -3.28
CA GLN A 110 -15.20 4.52 -4.66
C GLN A 110 -13.83 5.02 -5.15
N GLU A 111 -13.44 6.26 -4.82
CA GLU A 111 -12.13 6.79 -5.20
C GLU A 111 -10.96 6.08 -4.50
N VAL A 112 -11.08 5.77 -3.21
CA VAL A 112 -10.05 4.98 -2.51
C VAL A 112 -9.96 3.56 -3.08
N ARG A 113 -11.10 2.94 -3.45
CA ARG A 113 -11.09 1.63 -4.12
C ARG A 113 -10.42 1.69 -5.47
N ALA A 114 -10.78 2.63 -6.33
CA ALA A 114 -10.15 2.81 -7.63
C ALA A 114 -8.63 3.05 -7.54
N MET A 115 -8.18 3.72 -6.48
CA MET A 115 -6.75 3.86 -6.17
C MET A 115 -6.08 2.53 -5.81
N LEU A 116 -6.75 1.67 -5.02
CA LEU A 116 -6.26 0.34 -4.66
C LEU A 116 -6.31 -0.64 -5.85
N ASP A 117 -7.37 -0.59 -6.66
CA ASP A 117 -7.50 -1.36 -7.91
C ASP A 117 -6.32 -1.06 -8.85
N GLY A 118 -5.97 0.22 -9.00
CA GLY A 118 -4.83 0.63 -9.81
C GLY A 118 -3.48 0.11 -9.31
N LEU A 119 -3.33 -0.09 -8.00
CA LEU A 119 -2.13 -0.71 -7.40
C LEU A 119 -2.10 -2.22 -7.60
N ALA A 120 -3.26 -2.88 -7.48
CA ALA A 120 -3.36 -4.33 -7.67
C ALA A 120 -3.01 -4.75 -9.12
N CYS A 121 -3.18 -3.86 -10.10
CA CYS A 121 -2.76 -4.08 -11.48
C CYS A 121 -1.26 -3.86 -11.75
N GLN A 122 -0.46 -3.45 -10.76
CA GLN A 122 0.98 -3.29 -10.92
C GLN A 122 1.70 -4.62 -10.68
N PRO A 123 2.78 -4.92 -11.42
CA PRO A 123 3.57 -6.11 -11.15
C PRO A 123 4.15 -6.06 -9.73
N ALA A 124 4.25 -7.20 -9.09
CA ALA A 124 4.90 -7.28 -7.78
C ALA A 124 6.40 -7.02 -7.94
N GLU A 125 6.95 -6.09 -7.17
CA GLU A 125 8.32 -5.61 -7.31
C GLU A 125 9.06 -5.65 -5.98
N ALA A 126 10.33 -6.04 -6.01
CA ALA A 126 11.21 -6.05 -4.84
C ALA A 126 12.67 -5.85 -5.21
N ARG A 127 13.53 -5.76 -4.20
CA ARG A 127 14.98 -5.89 -4.37
C ARG A 127 15.44 -7.28 -3.99
N LEU A 128 16.33 -7.82 -4.80
CA LEU A 128 16.96 -9.11 -4.57
C LEU A 128 17.98 -8.99 -3.43
N ALA A 129 18.03 -10.02 -2.60
CA ALA A 129 19.02 -10.16 -1.54
C ALA A 129 19.69 -11.53 -1.66
N LEU A 130 21.03 -11.53 -1.70
CA LEU A 130 21.83 -12.75 -1.63
C LEU A 130 22.06 -13.13 -0.16
N GLY A 131 21.62 -14.33 0.22
CA GLY A 131 21.83 -14.91 1.55
C GLY A 131 22.46 -16.30 1.48
N SER A 132 22.49 -17.00 2.62
CA SER A 132 23.00 -18.39 2.72
C SER A 132 22.25 -19.36 1.82
N ASP A 133 20.96 -19.14 1.61
CA ASP A 133 20.05 -20.04 0.88
C ASP A 133 19.94 -19.67 -0.60
N GLY A 134 20.75 -18.71 -1.07
CA GLY A 134 20.73 -18.19 -2.43
C GLY A 134 20.06 -16.81 -2.56
N LEU A 135 19.60 -16.51 -3.77
CA LEU A 135 18.99 -15.24 -4.12
C LEU A 135 17.52 -15.23 -3.67
N SER A 136 17.07 -14.21 -2.94
CA SER A 136 15.70 -14.17 -2.42
C SER A 136 15.09 -12.79 -2.43
N VAL A 137 13.75 -12.74 -2.35
CA VAL A 137 12.97 -11.52 -2.15
C VAL A 137 11.99 -11.69 -0.99
N PRO A 138 11.62 -10.60 -0.30
CA PRO A 138 10.59 -10.61 0.72
C PRO A 138 9.16 -10.60 0.14
N LEU A 139 8.95 -11.29 -0.99
CA LEU A 139 7.63 -11.48 -1.60
C LEU A 139 7.29 -12.96 -1.62
N GLY A 140 6.02 -13.33 -1.55
CA GLY A 140 5.58 -14.73 -1.42
C GLY A 140 4.11 -14.88 -1.75
N ARG A 141 3.50 -16.03 -1.40
CA ARG A 141 2.09 -16.33 -1.75
C ARG A 141 1.10 -15.25 -1.32
N ARG A 142 1.27 -14.66 -0.13
CA ARG A 142 0.40 -13.59 0.36
C ARG A 142 0.48 -12.31 -0.47
N HIS A 143 1.58 -12.15 -1.22
CA HIS A 143 1.84 -11.01 -2.10
C HIS A 143 1.46 -11.31 -3.56
N GLY A 144 0.76 -12.42 -3.82
CA GLY A 144 0.31 -12.81 -5.17
C GLY A 144 1.30 -13.63 -5.99
N LEU A 145 2.45 -14.03 -5.43
CA LEU A 145 3.42 -14.87 -6.16
C LEU A 145 2.95 -16.32 -6.22
N THR A 146 3.16 -16.95 -7.37
CA THR A 146 2.91 -18.37 -7.61
C THR A 146 4.22 -19.06 -8.02
N ARG A 147 4.23 -20.40 -8.04
CA ARG A 147 5.40 -21.15 -8.53
C ARG A 147 5.62 -20.97 -10.04
N ALA A 148 4.59 -20.54 -10.77
CA ALA A 148 4.67 -20.25 -12.20
C ALA A 148 5.07 -18.80 -12.48
N SER A 149 5.24 -17.97 -11.46
CA SER A 149 5.72 -16.60 -11.64
C SER A 149 7.14 -16.60 -12.20
N LEU A 150 7.38 -15.76 -13.20
CA LEU A 150 8.70 -15.49 -13.72
C LEU A 150 9.19 -14.14 -13.18
N ALA A 151 10.43 -14.12 -12.73
CA ALA A 151 11.08 -12.94 -12.20
C ALA A 151 12.02 -12.35 -13.25
N PHE A 152 11.84 -11.06 -13.52
CA PHE A 152 12.65 -10.31 -14.48
C PHE A 152 13.45 -9.26 -13.73
N VAL A 153 14.73 -9.16 -14.07
CA VAL A 153 15.66 -8.23 -13.47
C VAL A 153 16.03 -7.17 -14.49
N ASP A 154 15.90 -5.91 -14.08
CA ASP A 154 16.40 -4.78 -14.87
C ASP A 154 17.90 -4.64 -14.61
N ASP A 155 18.71 -5.20 -15.51
CA ASP A 155 20.17 -5.15 -15.45
C ASP A 155 20.67 -4.00 -16.35
N PRO A 156 21.23 -2.93 -15.78
CA PRO A 156 21.71 -1.78 -16.56
C PRO A 156 22.94 -2.08 -17.41
N ASN A 157 23.61 -3.23 -17.26
CA ASN A 157 24.87 -3.54 -17.95
C ASN A 157 24.76 -4.64 -19.01
N ASP A 158 23.83 -5.60 -18.89
CA ASP A 158 23.95 -6.88 -19.63
C ASP A 158 22.64 -7.46 -20.17
N GLY A 159 21.58 -6.64 -20.26
CA GLY A 159 20.28 -7.10 -20.72
C GLY A 159 19.52 -7.90 -19.64
N PHE A 160 18.20 -7.85 -19.77
CA PHE A 160 17.22 -8.44 -18.86
C PHE A 160 17.63 -9.82 -18.33
N GLY A 161 17.72 -9.96 -17.01
CA GLY A 161 17.98 -11.24 -16.35
C GLY A 161 16.68 -11.95 -16.04
N LEU A 162 16.56 -13.23 -16.40
CA LEU A 162 15.40 -14.06 -16.01
C LEU A 162 15.78 -14.99 -14.85
N LEU A 163 14.92 -14.99 -13.84
CA LEU A 163 15.01 -15.83 -12.65
C LEU A 163 13.76 -16.70 -12.54
N GLU A 164 13.95 -17.96 -12.16
CA GLU A 164 12.87 -18.89 -11.83
C GLU A 164 12.65 -18.99 -10.32
N VAL A 165 11.42 -19.30 -9.92
CA VAL A 165 11.05 -19.57 -8.53
C VAL A 165 11.43 -21.00 -8.15
N VAL A 166 12.39 -21.15 -7.22
CA VAL A 166 12.84 -22.47 -6.74
C VAL A 166 12.21 -22.85 -5.39
N ALA A 167 11.88 -21.87 -4.56
CA ALA A 167 11.12 -22.06 -3.33
C ALA A 167 10.19 -20.87 -3.10
N LEU A 168 8.98 -21.17 -2.62
CA LEU A 168 7.92 -20.18 -2.42
C LEU A 168 7.22 -20.42 -1.09
N ASP A 169 7.44 -19.49 -0.17
CA ASP A 169 6.79 -19.45 1.13
C ASP A 169 5.65 -18.41 1.15
N ASN A 170 5.05 -18.21 2.32
CA ASN A 170 3.95 -17.23 2.44
C ASN A 170 4.43 -15.79 2.21
N SER A 171 5.63 -15.43 2.67
CA SER A 171 6.17 -14.06 2.66
C SER A 171 7.59 -13.94 2.06
N ARG A 172 8.15 -15.04 1.52
CA ARG A 172 9.49 -15.08 0.95
C ARG A 172 9.52 -15.97 -0.28
N THR A 173 10.38 -15.63 -1.23
CA THR A 173 10.63 -16.42 -2.43
C THR A 173 12.13 -16.53 -2.65
N THR A 174 12.59 -17.73 -2.95
CA THR A 174 13.97 -18.00 -3.37
C THR A 174 13.99 -18.21 -4.87
N LEU A 175 14.99 -17.63 -5.51
CA LEU A 175 15.11 -17.48 -6.95
C LEU A 175 16.45 -18.05 -7.43
N ARG A 176 16.47 -18.49 -8.68
CA ARG A 176 17.69 -18.93 -9.36
C ARG A 176 17.73 -18.34 -10.79
N PRO A 177 18.88 -17.89 -11.28
CA PRO A 177 19.02 -17.50 -12.68
C PRO A 177 18.74 -18.68 -13.61
N LEU A 178 18.00 -18.43 -14.69
CA LEU A 178 17.81 -19.43 -15.74
C LEU A 178 19.13 -19.77 -16.44
N ASP A 179 20.04 -18.78 -16.56
CA ASP A 179 21.40 -19.01 -17.01
C ASP A 179 22.32 -19.30 -15.81
N PRO A 180 22.73 -20.57 -15.60
CA PRO A 180 23.55 -20.96 -14.46
C PRO A 180 25.00 -20.45 -14.56
N SER A 181 25.43 -19.92 -15.70
CA SER A 181 26.77 -19.34 -15.87
C SER A 181 26.91 -17.98 -15.18
N ARG A 182 25.78 -17.30 -14.91
CA ARG A 182 25.77 -15.99 -14.23
C ARG A 182 25.97 -16.15 -12.73
N ALA A 183 26.93 -15.40 -12.18
CA ALA A 183 27.19 -15.40 -10.75
C ALA A 183 26.02 -14.76 -9.97
N LEU A 184 25.52 -15.44 -8.93
CA LEU A 184 24.42 -14.94 -8.08
C LEU A 184 24.70 -13.55 -7.48
N ALA A 185 25.97 -13.26 -7.17
CA ALA A 185 26.39 -11.97 -6.63
C ALA A 185 26.09 -10.80 -7.58
N SER A 186 26.05 -11.02 -8.89
CA SER A 186 25.71 -9.99 -9.88
C SER A 186 24.26 -9.51 -9.77
N PHE A 187 23.38 -10.31 -9.16
CA PHE A 187 21.97 -10.00 -9.00
C PHE A 187 21.64 -9.32 -7.66
N ASN A 188 22.58 -9.28 -6.71
CA ASN A 188 22.33 -8.77 -5.38
C ASN A 188 21.99 -7.26 -5.41
N GLY A 189 20.88 -6.88 -4.78
CA GLY A 189 20.38 -5.51 -4.73
C GLY A 189 19.63 -5.04 -5.98
N LEU A 190 19.65 -5.82 -7.07
CA LEU A 190 18.91 -5.47 -8.29
C LEU A 190 17.40 -5.52 -8.05
N ARG A 191 16.68 -4.67 -8.80
CA ARG A 191 15.22 -4.64 -8.80
C ARG A 191 14.71 -5.79 -9.64
N VAL A 192 13.71 -6.49 -9.11
CA VAL A 192 13.04 -7.60 -9.79
C VAL A 192 11.55 -7.35 -9.83
N TYR A 193 10.92 -7.63 -10.97
CA TYR A 193 9.48 -7.59 -11.16
C TYR A 193 8.98 -8.98 -11.53
N PHE A 194 7.83 -9.35 -10.99
CA PHE A 194 7.20 -10.64 -11.22
C PHE A 194 6.04 -10.50 -12.18
N VAL A 195 5.97 -11.42 -13.14
CA VAL A 195 4.83 -11.58 -14.03
C VAL A 195 4.34 -13.02 -13.96
N GLU A 196 3.03 -13.22 -14.08
CA GLU A 196 2.48 -14.56 -14.26
C GLU A 196 2.76 -15.03 -15.68
N ALA A 197 3.39 -16.18 -15.81
CA ALA A 197 3.39 -16.90 -17.08
C ALA A 197 1.98 -17.45 -17.27
N GLY A 198 1.16 -16.76 -18.06
CA GLY A 198 -0.21 -17.20 -18.34
C GLY A 198 -0.21 -18.64 -18.89
N LEU A 199 -0.91 -19.52 -18.19
CA LEU A 199 -1.27 -20.87 -18.65
C LEU A 199 -2.79 -21.00 -18.62
#